data_AF-A0A7V2AD35-F1
#
_entry.id   AF-A0A7V2AD35-F1
#
_cell.length_a   1.000
_cell.length_b   1.000
_cell.length_c   1.000
_cell.angle_alpha   90.00
_cell.angle_beta   90.00
_cell.angle_gamma   90.00
#
_symmetry.space_group_name_H-M   'P 1'
#
loop_
_entity.id
_entity.type
_entity.pdbx_description
1 polymer ?
#
loop_
_entity_poly.entity_id
_entity_poly.type
_entity_poly.pdbx_seq_one_letter_code
_entity_poly.pdbx_strand_id
1 'polypeptide(L)'
;MPAMEKPKTISGTKRGAVRPAFAIADSSVKPGTLKRFEIPVARVPSGMWLSLPIVVQHGARPGPTLWLSAAVHGDELNGIPIIRELIERLDPRALAGTVIAVPVVNVFGIIMESRYLPDRRDLNRSFPGSPKGSLAAQIAHLFMTHVVERCEYGIDYHTGSDGRTNLPQIRCDLDSDEIRELALAFGAPVAKRVGSAWRFLGLFLLSGAAGALFFSLFHRSDYTLLVGASGGVTGLLGALIRFGFRRPPVFTDEPPHLLGLFHPTVLAWSAVIIALNVSTEFVGSGFGAGDADIAWEAHVGGLLFGLVAISFFDPPRFRRF
;
A
#
# COMPACT_ATOMS: atom_id res chain seq x y z
N MET A 1 29.56 26.64 -12.11
CA MET A 1 28.16 26.34 -11.75
C MET A 1 27.42 25.97 -13.02
N PRO A 2 27.13 24.69 -13.29
CA PRO A 2 26.31 24.33 -14.44
C PRO A 2 24.83 24.57 -14.11
N ALA A 3 24.11 25.14 -15.07
CA ALA A 3 22.73 25.57 -14.93
C ALA A 3 21.77 24.39 -14.67
N MET A 4 20.85 24.55 -13.72
CA MET A 4 19.73 23.64 -13.51
C MET A 4 18.82 23.61 -14.74
N GLU A 5 18.68 22.42 -15.33
CA GLU A 5 17.75 22.17 -16.43
C GLU A 5 16.31 22.20 -15.87
N LYS A 6 15.46 23.07 -16.43
CA LYS A 6 14.07 23.22 -16.00
C LYS A 6 13.25 21.96 -16.31
N PRO A 7 12.25 21.62 -15.48
CA PRO A 7 11.41 20.46 -15.71
C PRO A 7 10.63 20.60 -17.03
N LYS A 8 10.66 19.55 -17.86
CA LYS A 8 9.93 19.49 -19.13
C LYS A 8 8.43 19.49 -18.86
N THR A 9 7.77 20.55 -19.30
CA THR A 9 6.31 20.66 -19.34
C THR A 9 5.72 19.56 -20.22
N ILE A 10 4.72 18.84 -19.71
CA ILE A 10 3.95 17.84 -20.45
C ILE A 10 3.14 18.57 -21.53
N SER A 11 3.73 18.67 -22.72
CA SER A 11 3.07 19.18 -23.93
C SER A 11 1.91 18.24 -24.30
N GLY A 12 0.73 18.82 -24.48
CA GLY A 12 -0.51 18.13 -24.80
C GLY A 12 -0.38 17.09 -25.92
N THR A 13 -0.85 15.88 -25.63
CA THR A 13 -0.88 14.77 -26.59
C THR A 13 -1.94 15.01 -27.65
N LYS A 14 -1.49 15.09 -28.91
CA LYS A 14 -2.35 15.13 -30.10
C LYS A 14 -3.33 13.94 -30.06
N ARG A 15 -4.64 14.22 -30.09
CA ARG A 15 -5.70 13.22 -30.31
C ARG A 15 -5.43 12.54 -31.65
N GLY A 16 -5.12 11.24 -31.65
CA GLY A 16 -5.09 10.40 -32.85
C GLY A 16 -3.88 9.48 -33.04
N ALA A 17 -2.81 9.58 -32.23
CA ALA A 17 -1.69 8.64 -32.34
C ALA A 17 -2.05 7.30 -31.69
N VAL A 18 -2.07 6.22 -32.49
CA VAL A 18 -2.24 4.84 -32.00
C VAL A 18 -1.04 4.49 -31.12
N ARG A 19 -1.29 4.15 -29.85
CA ARG A 19 -0.24 3.78 -28.90
C ARG A 19 0.47 2.51 -29.42
N PRO A 20 1.82 2.45 -29.44
CA PRO A 20 2.53 1.23 -29.83
C PRO A 20 2.35 0.14 -28.79
N ALA A 21 2.51 -1.12 -29.18
CA ALA A 21 2.47 -2.25 -28.25
C ALA A 21 3.67 -2.20 -27.27
N PHE A 22 3.44 -2.62 -26.03
CA PHE A 22 4.47 -2.68 -25.00
C PHE A 22 5.25 -3.99 -25.11
N ALA A 23 6.55 -3.90 -25.40
CA ALA A 23 7.45 -5.04 -25.48
C ALA A 23 8.12 -5.31 -24.12
N ILE A 24 8.19 -6.57 -23.71
CA ILE A 24 8.80 -7.05 -22.47
C ILE A 24 9.25 -8.50 -22.64
N ALA A 25 10.54 -8.76 -22.41
CA ALA A 25 11.18 -10.02 -22.79
C ALA A 25 10.79 -10.40 -24.24
N ASP A 26 10.32 -11.62 -24.48
CA ASP A 26 9.86 -12.10 -25.79
C ASP A 26 8.35 -11.88 -26.02
N SER A 27 7.71 -11.05 -25.19
CA SER A 27 6.28 -10.76 -25.26
C SER A 27 6.00 -9.33 -25.71
N SER A 28 4.90 -9.16 -26.46
CA SER A 28 4.33 -7.86 -26.81
C SER A 28 2.87 -7.80 -26.37
N VAL A 29 2.45 -6.66 -25.81
CA VAL A 29 1.12 -6.41 -25.24
C VAL A 29 0.48 -5.23 -25.93
N LYS A 30 -0.69 -5.44 -26.56
CA LYS A 30 -1.40 -4.40 -27.32
C LYS A 30 -2.03 -3.38 -26.36
N PRO A 31 -2.22 -2.11 -26.78
CA PRO A 31 -2.91 -1.12 -25.96
C PRO A 31 -4.34 -1.55 -25.63
N GLY A 32 -4.80 -1.23 -24.42
CA GLY A 32 -6.11 -1.61 -23.93
C GLY A 32 -6.27 -3.11 -23.64
N THR A 33 -5.16 -3.84 -23.46
CA THR A 33 -5.18 -5.29 -23.20
C THR A 33 -4.33 -5.71 -22.00
N LEU A 34 -4.61 -6.91 -21.51
CA LEU A 34 -3.86 -7.60 -20.47
C LEU A 34 -3.22 -8.85 -21.06
N LYS A 35 -1.96 -9.11 -20.71
CA LYS A 35 -1.28 -10.36 -21.03
C LYS A 35 -0.60 -10.94 -19.80
N ARG A 36 -0.72 -12.26 -19.63
CA ARG A 36 0.03 -13.03 -18.63
C ARG A 36 1.08 -13.88 -19.34
N PHE A 37 2.27 -13.93 -18.79
CA PHE A 37 3.36 -14.77 -19.28
C PHE A 37 4.37 -15.01 -18.16
N GLU A 38 5.35 -15.85 -18.44
CA GLU A 38 6.34 -16.28 -17.47
C GLU A 38 7.75 -16.06 -18.03
N ILE A 39 8.70 -15.66 -17.19
CA ILE A 39 10.12 -15.61 -17.53
C ILE A 39 10.83 -16.77 -16.82
N PRO A 40 11.39 -17.75 -17.56
CA PRO A 40 12.11 -18.86 -16.95
C PRO A 40 13.29 -18.39 -16.10
N VAL A 41 13.41 -18.92 -14.88
CA VAL A 41 14.50 -18.60 -13.95
C VAL A 41 15.48 -19.76 -13.88
N ALA A 42 14.99 -20.94 -13.51
CA ALA A 42 15.83 -22.09 -13.24
C ALA A 42 15.06 -23.39 -13.50
N ARG A 43 15.81 -24.42 -13.86
CA ARG A 43 15.27 -25.77 -14.03
C ARG A 43 15.58 -26.58 -12.78
N VAL A 44 14.55 -27.03 -12.08
CA VAL A 44 14.71 -27.86 -10.87
C VAL A 44 15.07 -29.31 -11.25
N PRO A 45 15.58 -30.14 -10.33
CA PRO A 45 16.00 -31.52 -10.64
C PRO A 45 14.92 -32.42 -11.25
N SER A 46 13.64 -32.13 -10.99
CA SER A 46 12.50 -32.81 -11.64
C SER A 46 12.34 -32.47 -13.13
N GLY A 47 13.15 -31.56 -13.66
CA GLY A 47 13.11 -31.10 -15.04
C GLY A 47 12.10 -29.98 -15.31
N MET A 48 11.32 -29.56 -14.31
CA MET A 48 10.37 -28.44 -14.41
C MET A 48 11.10 -27.09 -14.42
N TRP A 49 10.54 -26.12 -15.13
CA TRP A 49 10.96 -24.73 -15.04
C TRP A 49 10.25 -24.05 -13.87
N LEU A 50 11.02 -23.38 -13.02
CA LEU A 50 10.51 -22.33 -12.17
C LEU A 50 10.69 -21.01 -12.90
N SER A 51 9.62 -20.22 -12.95
CA SER A 51 9.53 -19.01 -13.74
C SER A 51 8.96 -17.86 -12.91
N LEU A 52 9.36 -16.63 -13.23
CA LEU A 52 8.74 -15.43 -12.69
C LEU A 52 7.38 -15.20 -13.35
N PRO A 53 6.25 -15.24 -12.62
CA PRO A 53 4.94 -14.94 -13.17
C PRO A 53 4.80 -13.43 -13.39
N ILE A 54 4.54 -13.02 -14.63
CA ILE A 54 4.40 -11.63 -15.00
C ILE A 54 3.00 -11.39 -15.60
N VAL A 55 2.35 -10.34 -15.12
CA VAL A 55 1.12 -9.82 -15.70
C VAL A 55 1.35 -8.39 -16.15
N VAL A 56 1.05 -8.10 -17.41
CA VAL A 56 1.14 -6.75 -17.95
C VAL A 56 -0.23 -6.27 -18.36
N GLN A 57 -0.65 -5.15 -17.79
CA GLN A 57 -1.77 -4.37 -18.29
C GLN A 57 -1.24 -3.15 -19.04
N HIS A 58 -1.50 -3.12 -20.34
CA HIS A 58 -1.11 -2.00 -21.17
C HIS A 58 -2.31 -1.12 -21.45
N GLY A 59 -2.32 0.09 -20.89
CA GLY A 59 -3.43 1.03 -20.99
C GLY A 59 -3.72 1.47 -22.43
N ALA A 60 -4.95 1.88 -22.72
CA ALA A 60 -5.28 2.48 -24.01
C ALA A 60 -4.68 3.88 -24.18
N ARG A 61 -4.47 4.61 -23.06
CA ARG A 61 -3.97 5.99 -23.07
C ARG A 61 -2.47 6.04 -22.72
N PRO A 62 -1.68 6.95 -23.32
CA PRO A 62 -0.31 7.21 -22.88
C PRO A 62 -0.25 7.62 -21.40
N GLY A 63 0.82 7.23 -20.71
CA GLY A 63 1.06 7.49 -19.30
C GLY A 63 2.27 6.70 -18.79
N PRO A 64 2.60 6.81 -17.50
CA PRO A 64 3.81 6.23 -16.94
C PRO A 64 3.78 4.69 -16.90
N THR A 65 4.95 4.08 -16.76
CA THR A 65 5.09 2.65 -16.50
C THR A 65 5.34 2.39 -15.02
N LEU A 66 4.48 1.57 -14.40
CA LEU A 66 4.53 1.22 -12.98
C LEU A 66 4.76 -0.28 -12.83
N TRP A 67 5.69 -0.69 -11.96
CA TRP A 67 5.77 -2.06 -11.51
C TRP A 67 5.17 -2.27 -10.11
N LEU A 68 4.60 -3.45 -9.90
CA LEU A 68 4.09 -3.93 -8.63
C LEU A 68 4.72 -5.28 -8.32
N SER A 69 5.36 -5.45 -7.17
CA SER A 69 5.84 -6.77 -6.76
C SER A 69 5.58 -7.09 -5.30
N ALA A 70 5.57 -8.38 -5.03
CA ALA A 70 5.42 -8.93 -3.68
C ALA A 70 6.21 -10.22 -3.58
N ALA A 71 6.29 -10.75 -2.35
CA ALA A 71 6.97 -12.00 -2.06
C ALA A 71 8.42 -12.02 -2.57
N VAL A 72 9.16 -10.93 -2.36
CA VAL A 72 10.63 -10.94 -2.41
C VAL A 72 11.18 -11.85 -1.30
N HIS A 73 10.49 -11.87 -0.16
CA HIS A 73 10.61 -12.91 0.87
C HIS A 73 9.37 -13.81 0.80
N GLY A 74 9.57 -15.13 0.88
CA GLY A 74 8.49 -16.10 0.70
C GLY A 74 7.51 -16.22 1.86
N ASP A 75 7.84 -15.67 3.01
CA ASP A 75 7.00 -15.60 4.21
C ASP A 75 6.16 -14.31 4.27
N GLU A 76 6.23 -13.46 3.24
CA GLU A 76 5.53 -12.17 3.18
C GLU A 76 4.37 -12.18 2.18
N LEU A 77 3.28 -12.86 2.56
CA LEU A 77 2.22 -13.27 1.63
C LEU A 77 1.22 -12.16 1.26
N ASN A 78 1.06 -11.12 2.08
CA ASN A 78 -0.06 -10.15 1.96
C ASN A 78 -0.05 -9.38 0.63
N GLY A 79 1.13 -9.13 0.05
CA GLY A 79 1.24 -8.39 -1.22
C GLY A 79 0.67 -9.17 -2.42
N ILE A 80 0.66 -10.50 -2.37
CA ILE A 80 0.17 -11.36 -3.46
C ILE A 80 -1.33 -11.11 -3.75
N PRO A 81 -2.26 -11.23 -2.77
CA PRO A 81 -3.67 -10.96 -3.01
C PRO A 81 -3.95 -9.48 -3.35
N ILE A 82 -3.18 -8.53 -2.79
CA ILE A 82 -3.32 -7.10 -3.12
C ILE A 82 -3.06 -6.86 -4.61
N ILE A 83 -1.93 -7.37 -5.13
CA ILE A 83 -1.59 -7.23 -6.55
C ILE A 83 -2.63 -7.92 -7.42
N ARG A 84 -3.06 -9.13 -7.04
CA ARG A 84 -4.08 -9.87 -7.78
C ARG A 84 -5.39 -9.07 -7.88
N GLU A 85 -5.90 -8.58 -6.74
CA GLU A 85 -7.14 -7.82 -6.69
C GLU A 85 -7.04 -6.51 -7.49
N LEU A 86 -5.91 -5.80 -7.40
CA LEU A 86 -5.68 -4.59 -8.16
C LEU A 86 -5.71 -4.86 -9.67
N ILE A 87 -5.01 -5.91 -10.13
CA ILE A 87 -5.00 -6.31 -11.53
C ILE A 87 -6.39 -6.78 -12.00
N GLU A 88 -7.20 -7.41 -11.16
CA GLU A 88 -8.57 -7.78 -11.52
C GLU A 88 -9.51 -6.56 -11.64
N ARG A 89 -9.26 -5.51 -10.86
CA ARG A 89 -10.08 -4.28 -10.84
C ARG A 89 -9.70 -3.24 -11.89
N LEU A 90 -8.45 -3.22 -12.33
CA LEU A 90 -7.99 -2.29 -13.36
C LEU A 90 -8.53 -2.68 -14.73
N ASP A 91 -9.19 -1.74 -15.42
CA ASP A 91 -9.57 -1.89 -16.83
C ASP A 91 -8.47 -1.29 -17.73
N PRO A 92 -7.74 -2.11 -18.51
CA PRO A 92 -6.74 -1.61 -19.46
C PRO A 92 -7.28 -0.58 -20.45
N ARG A 93 -8.57 -0.61 -20.79
CA ARG A 93 -9.17 0.35 -21.73
C ARG A 93 -9.32 1.74 -21.12
N ALA A 94 -9.53 1.81 -19.81
CA ALA A 94 -9.60 3.06 -19.06
C ALA A 94 -8.22 3.52 -18.56
N LEU A 95 -7.23 2.63 -18.47
CA LEU A 95 -5.91 2.92 -17.93
C LEU A 95 -5.08 3.87 -18.82
N ALA A 96 -4.39 4.81 -18.19
CA ALA A 96 -3.33 5.61 -18.79
C ALA A 96 -1.98 5.11 -18.28
N GLY A 97 -1.09 4.70 -19.18
CA GLY A 97 0.19 4.08 -18.82
C GLY A 97 0.18 2.55 -18.86
N THR A 98 1.15 1.92 -18.22
CA THR A 98 1.31 0.45 -18.21
C THR A 98 1.58 -0.01 -16.78
N VAL A 99 0.95 -1.11 -16.36
CA VAL A 99 1.24 -1.76 -15.08
C VAL A 99 1.88 -3.13 -15.36
N ILE A 100 3.04 -3.38 -14.76
CA ILE A 100 3.75 -4.66 -14.77
C ILE A 100 3.67 -5.24 -13.36
N ALA A 101 2.90 -6.30 -13.18
CA ALA A 101 2.73 -6.97 -11.90
C ALA A 101 3.52 -8.28 -11.85
N VAL A 102 4.29 -8.45 -10.78
CA VAL A 102 5.02 -9.68 -10.44
C VAL A 102 4.61 -10.08 -9.02
N PRO A 103 3.50 -10.82 -8.87
CA PRO A 103 2.97 -11.13 -7.54
C PRO A 103 3.94 -11.97 -6.69
N VAL A 104 4.79 -12.77 -7.34
CA VAL A 104 5.76 -13.63 -6.66
C VAL A 104 7.13 -13.46 -7.31
N VAL A 105 8.04 -12.74 -6.64
CA VAL A 105 9.43 -12.61 -7.11
C VAL A 105 10.28 -13.80 -6.67
N ASN A 106 10.20 -14.19 -5.40
CA ASN A 106 10.92 -15.34 -4.85
C ASN A 106 10.04 -16.59 -4.85
N VAL A 107 9.90 -17.22 -6.03
CA VAL A 107 9.09 -18.43 -6.20
C VAL A 107 9.56 -19.57 -5.30
N PHE A 108 10.88 -19.72 -5.11
CA PHE A 108 11.43 -20.72 -4.20
C PHE A 108 11.05 -20.45 -2.74
N GLY A 109 11.18 -19.19 -2.31
CA GLY A 109 10.81 -18.77 -0.97
C GLY A 109 9.35 -19.09 -0.67
N ILE A 110 8.43 -18.83 -1.60
CA ILE A 110 7.01 -19.15 -1.41
C ILE A 110 6.77 -20.66 -1.24
N ILE A 111 7.38 -21.49 -2.09
CA ILE A 111 7.24 -22.95 -2.01
C ILE A 111 7.77 -23.50 -0.68
N MET A 112 8.81 -22.85 -0.14
CA MET A 112 9.47 -23.24 1.10
C MET A 112 8.96 -22.49 2.33
N GLU A 113 7.97 -21.60 2.17
CA GLU A 113 7.49 -20.67 3.21
C GLU A 113 8.64 -19.97 3.94
N SER A 114 9.63 -19.50 3.18
CA SER A 114 10.89 -19.00 3.73
C SER A 114 11.24 -17.63 3.17
N ARG A 115 11.81 -16.80 4.04
CA ARG A 115 12.51 -15.57 3.67
C ARG A 115 13.62 -15.80 2.64
N TYR A 116 14.33 -16.92 2.74
CA TYR A 116 15.55 -17.20 2.00
C TYR A 116 15.30 -18.09 0.78
N LEU A 117 16.24 -18.05 -0.16
CA LEU A 117 16.34 -19.05 -1.23
C LEU A 117 16.95 -20.37 -0.75
N PRO A 118 16.89 -21.47 -1.54
CA PRO A 118 17.46 -22.76 -1.16
C PRO A 118 18.97 -22.71 -0.87
N ASP A 119 19.68 -21.74 -1.46
CA ASP A 119 21.09 -21.45 -1.21
C ASP A 119 21.32 -20.58 0.05
N ARG A 120 20.29 -20.40 0.87
CA ARG A 120 20.23 -19.59 2.10
C ARG A 120 20.50 -18.10 1.91
N ARG A 121 20.45 -17.60 0.67
CA ARG A 121 20.64 -16.18 0.39
C ARG A 121 19.33 -15.42 0.49
N ASP A 122 19.42 -14.18 0.96
CA ASP A 122 18.32 -13.23 0.97
C ASP A 122 18.28 -12.52 -0.40
N LEU A 123 17.14 -12.62 -1.10
CA LEU A 123 16.97 -12.01 -2.42
C LEU A 123 17.12 -10.50 -2.38
N ASN A 124 16.60 -9.86 -1.33
CA ASN A 124 16.64 -8.40 -1.18
C ASN A 124 18.06 -7.86 -0.95
N ARG A 125 19.01 -8.75 -0.62
CA ARG A 125 20.45 -8.43 -0.53
C ARG A 125 21.24 -8.77 -1.80
N SER A 126 20.55 -9.29 -2.81
CA SER A 126 21.18 -9.76 -4.05
C SER A 126 20.94 -8.83 -5.23
N PHE A 127 20.16 -7.76 -5.09
CA PHE A 127 19.96 -6.73 -6.11
C PHE A 127 21.23 -5.89 -6.33
N PRO A 128 21.55 -5.47 -7.58
CA PRO A 128 20.77 -5.67 -8.82
C PRO A 128 20.96 -7.06 -9.47
N GLY A 129 21.81 -7.91 -8.90
CA GLY A 129 22.00 -9.29 -9.35
C GLY A 129 23.10 -9.48 -10.41
N SER A 130 23.25 -10.72 -10.85
CA SER A 130 24.16 -11.11 -11.93
C SER A 130 23.65 -12.35 -12.66
N PRO A 131 23.71 -12.39 -14.01
CA PRO A 131 23.27 -13.54 -14.80
C PRO A 131 24.12 -14.80 -14.57
N LYS A 132 25.33 -14.65 -14.05
CA LYS A 132 26.24 -15.76 -13.70
C LYS A 132 26.43 -15.93 -12.19
N GLY A 133 25.63 -15.22 -11.39
CA GLY A 133 25.72 -15.24 -9.93
C GLY A 133 25.02 -16.45 -9.31
N SER A 134 24.79 -16.37 -8.00
CA SER A 134 23.95 -17.33 -7.29
C SER A 134 22.50 -17.31 -7.82
N LEU A 135 21.68 -18.29 -7.42
CA LEU A 135 20.27 -18.33 -7.81
C LEU A 135 19.54 -17.02 -7.45
N ALA A 136 19.78 -16.50 -6.24
CA ALA A 136 19.26 -15.20 -5.81
C ALA A 136 19.70 -14.05 -6.73
N ALA A 137 20.98 -14.03 -7.13
CA ALA A 137 21.51 -12.99 -8.01
C ALA A 137 20.97 -13.11 -9.45
N GLN A 138 20.69 -14.32 -9.94
CA GLN A 138 20.08 -14.54 -11.25
C GLN A 138 18.63 -14.06 -11.27
N ILE A 139 17.85 -14.36 -10.22
CA ILE A 139 16.47 -13.84 -10.08
C ILE A 139 16.46 -12.32 -10.00
N ALA A 140 17.32 -11.74 -9.16
CA ALA A 140 17.45 -10.30 -9.04
C ALA A 140 17.80 -9.65 -10.40
N HIS A 141 18.72 -10.25 -11.15
CA HIS A 141 19.11 -9.76 -12.48
C HIS A 141 17.96 -9.81 -13.48
N LEU A 142 17.22 -10.92 -13.54
CA LEU A 142 16.05 -11.05 -14.42
C LEU A 142 14.95 -10.04 -14.06
N PHE A 143 14.67 -9.88 -12.77
CA PHE A 143 13.68 -8.90 -12.29
C PHE A 143 14.09 -7.47 -12.63
N MET A 144 15.35 -7.09 -12.39
CA MET A 144 15.86 -5.77 -12.76
C MET A 144 15.74 -5.51 -14.25
N THR A 145 16.28 -6.42 -15.07
CA THR A 145 16.37 -6.25 -16.53
C THR A 145 15.00 -6.22 -17.20
N HIS A 146 14.08 -7.10 -16.79
CA HIS A 146 12.80 -7.28 -17.48
C HIS A 146 11.65 -6.46 -16.88
N VAL A 147 11.75 -6.03 -15.62
CA VAL A 147 10.65 -5.39 -14.90
C VAL A 147 11.03 -3.99 -14.46
N VAL A 148 12.04 -3.85 -13.60
CA VAL A 148 12.38 -2.57 -12.95
C VAL A 148 12.88 -1.55 -13.98
N GLU A 149 13.83 -1.92 -14.83
CA GLU A 149 14.41 -1.03 -15.86
C GLU A 149 13.42 -0.62 -16.96
N ARG A 150 12.24 -1.25 -17.00
CA ARG A 150 11.14 -0.93 -17.93
C ARG A 150 10.14 0.06 -17.35
N CYS A 151 10.31 0.43 -16.08
CA CYS A 151 9.36 1.19 -15.29
C CYS A 151 9.93 2.52 -14.82
N GLU A 152 9.05 3.52 -14.73
CA GLU A 152 9.35 4.83 -14.13
C GLU A 152 9.16 4.79 -12.61
N TYR A 153 8.16 4.04 -12.14
CA TYR A 153 7.86 3.90 -10.71
C TYR A 153 7.68 2.43 -10.30
N GLY A 154 7.83 2.17 -9.00
CA GLY A 154 7.72 0.85 -8.42
C GLY A 154 7.06 0.85 -7.05
N ILE A 155 6.23 -0.14 -6.78
CA ILE A 155 5.70 -0.44 -5.45
C ILE A 155 6.04 -1.89 -5.11
N ASP A 156 6.79 -2.07 -4.03
CA ASP A 156 7.15 -3.38 -3.50
C ASP A 156 6.46 -3.62 -2.16
N TYR A 157 5.65 -4.67 -2.08
CA TYR A 157 4.89 -5.00 -0.87
C TYR A 157 5.69 -5.94 0.02
N HIS A 158 6.00 -5.46 1.23
CA HIS A 158 6.67 -6.22 2.29
C HIS A 158 5.82 -6.25 3.56
N THR A 159 5.93 -7.31 4.33
CA THR A 159 5.36 -7.47 5.67
C THR A 159 6.44 -7.75 6.71
N GLY A 160 6.06 -8.00 7.95
CA GLY A 160 6.99 -8.56 8.92
C GLY A 160 7.22 -10.04 8.61
N SER A 161 8.40 -10.37 8.08
CA SER A 161 8.93 -11.74 8.07
C SER A 161 9.02 -12.30 9.52
N ASP A 162 8.96 -13.62 9.66
CA ASP A 162 8.82 -14.40 10.91
C ASP A 162 9.05 -13.67 12.24
N GLY A 163 7.99 -13.62 13.06
CA GLY A 163 8.04 -13.12 14.44
C GLY A 163 8.19 -11.60 14.59
N ARG A 164 8.15 -10.83 13.49
CA ARG A 164 8.25 -9.36 13.52
C ARG A 164 6.89 -8.72 13.30
N THR A 165 6.52 -7.82 14.19
CA THR A 165 5.36 -6.94 13.98
C THR A 165 5.83 -5.65 13.32
N ASN A 166 5.29 -5.34 12.14
CA ASN A 166 5.49 -4.06 11.46
C ASN A 166 4.17 -3.29 11.45
N LEU A 167 4.23 -2.00 11.79
CA LEU A 167 3.12 -1.09 11.52
C LEU A 167 3.02 -0.83 10.01
N PRO A 168 1.81 -0.58 9.45
CA PRO A 168 1.66 -0.13 8.08
C PRO A 168 2.46 1.15 7.83
N GLN A 169 3.43 1.07 6.93
CA GLN A 169 4.36 2.15 6.65
C GLN A 169 4.84 2.13 5.20
N ILE A 170 5.34 3.27 4.74
CA ILE A 170 5.95 3.42 3.42
C ILE A 170 7.41 3.76 3.63
N ARG A 171 8.30 3.08 2.91
CA ARG A 171 9.73 3.38 2.89
C ARG A 171 10.09 3.87 1.50
N CYS A 172 10.63 5.07 1.43
CA CYS A 172 10.99 5.73 0.17
C CYS A 172 12.06 6.79 0.45
N ASP A 173 12.71 7.26 -0.61
CA ASP A 173 13.61 8.41 -0.53
C ASP A 173 12.79 9.70 -0.42
N LEU A 174 12.86 10.37 0.74
CA LEU A 174 12.10 11.58 1.03
C LEU A 174 12.78 12.87 0.56
N ASP A 175 14.04 12.77 0.10
CA ASP A 175 14.78 13.89 -0.46
C ASP A 175 14.30 14.22 -1.89
N SER A 176 13.66 13.27 -2.55
CA SER A 176 12.93 13.50 -3.80
C SER A 176 11.53 14.03 -3.51
N ASP A 177 11.25 15.26 -3.96
CA ASP A 177 9.94 15.91 -3.84
C ASP A 177 8.82 15.07 -4.49
N GLU A 178 9.09 14.50 -5.66
CA GLU A 178 8.17 13.64 -6.41
C GLU A 178 7.84 12.35 -5.67
N ILE A 179 8.86 11.63 -5.18
CA ILE A 179 8.67 10.38 -4.44
C ILE A 179 7.97 10.65 -3.11
N ARG A 180 8.29 11.77 -2.45
CA ARG A 180 7.58 12.21 -1.25
C ARG A 180 6.11 12.46 -1.56
N GLU A 181 5.76 13.14 -2.65
CA GLU A 181 4.36 13.36 -3.02
C GLU A 181 3.60 12.06 -3.27
N LEU A 182 4.21 11.11 -3.97
CA LEU A 182 3.67 9.77 -4.23
C LEU A 182 3.50 8.97 -2.94
N ALA A 183 4.51 8.93 -2.06
CA ALA A 183 4.43 8.27 -0.77
C ALA A 183 3.31 8.87 0.09
N LEU A 184 3.17 10.19 0.08
CA LEU A 184 2.10 10.88 0.78
C LEU A 184 0.71 10.62 0.17
N ALA A 185 0.62 10.36 -1.14
CA ALA A 185 -0.61 9.90 -1.79
C ALA A 185 -0.90 8.43 -1.46
N PHE A 186 0.14 7.62 -1.24
CA PHE A 186 0.06 6.19 -0.95
C PHE A 186 -0.32 5.90 0.52
N GLY A 187 0.03 6.75 1.49
CA GLY A 187 -0.44 6.52 2.88
C GLY A 187 0.03 7.51 3.96
N ALA A 188 -0.54 7.49 5.16
CA ALA A 188 -1.98 7.59 5.38
C ALA A 188 -2.34 9.07 5.24
N PRO A 189 -3.40 9.45 4.51
CA PRO A 189 -3.78 10.86 4.30
C PRO A 189 -3.70 11.75 5.56
N VAL A 190 -3.89 11.15 6.75
CA VAL A 190 -3.77 11.83 8.04
C VAL A 190 -2.36 12.35 8.31
N ALA A 191 -1.31 11.54 8.09
CA ALA A 191 0.08 11.95 8.30
C ALA A 191 0.50 13.10 7.37
N LYS A 192 0.10 13.04 6.08
CA LYS A 192 0.30 14.12 5.10
C LYS A 192 -0.41 15.40 5.52
N ARG A 193 -1.70 15.28 5.89
CA ARG A 193 -2.55 16.43 6.22
C ARG A 193 -2.04 17.18 7.45
N VAL A 194 -1.65 16.48 8.51
CA VAL A 194 -1.18 17.11 9.75
C VAL A 194 0.24 17.72 9.62
N GLY A 195 1.07 17.18 8.71
CA GLY A 195 2.31 17.79 8.24
C GLY A 195 3.46 17.89 9.26
N SER A 196 3.29 17.34 10.47
CA SER A 196 4.29 17.31 11.53
C SER A 196 4.21 15.98 12.28
N ALA A 197 5.36 15.33 12.49
CA ALA A 197 5.44 14.06 13.23
C ALA A 197 4.87 14.19 14.65
N TRP A 198 5.08 15.33 15.32
CA TRP A 198 4.54 15.61 16.65
C TRP A 198 3.03 15.79 16.66
N ARG A 199 2.45 16.36 15.59
CA ARG A 199 0.99 16.47 15.44
C ARG A 199 0.36 15.11 15.15
N PHE A 200 1.00 14.30 14.31
CA PHE A 200 0.56 12.93 14.04
C PHE A 200 0.61 12.07 15.31
N LEU A 201 1.74 12.10 16.03
CA LEU A 201 1.91 11.39 17.28
C LEU A 201 0.94 11.90 18.35
N GLY A 202 0.73 13.22 18.45
CA GLY A 202 -0.25 13.81 19.35
C GLY A 202 -1.67 13.33 19.05
N LEU A 203 -2.08 13.32 17.79
CA LEU A 203 -3.39 12.81 17.39
C LEU A 203 -3.55 11.33 17.75
N PHE A 204 -2.51 10.51 17.49
CA PHE A 204 -2.50 9.09 17.83
C PHE A 204 -2.60 8.84 19.34
N LEU A 205 -1.75 9.48 20.15
CA LEU A 205 -1.70 9.30 21.60
C LEU A 205 -2.98 9.81 22.27
N LEU A 206 -3.50 10.96 21.84
CA LEU A 206 -4.75 11.50 22.39
C LEU A 206 -5.96 10.64 22.01
N SER A 207 -5.98 10.06 20.81
CA SER A 207 -7.02 9.11 20.41
C SER A 207 -6.96 7.84 21.26
N GLY A 208 -5.76 7.33 21.54
CA GLY A 208 -5.57 6.20 22.46
C GLY A 208 -6.04 6.49 23.88
N ALA A 209 -5.71 7.67 24.41
CA ALA A 209 -6.17 8.11 25.73
C ALA A 209 -7.70 8.30 25.77
N ALA A 210 -8.30 8.86 24.72
CA ALA A 210 -9.75 9.02 24.60
C ALA A 210 -10.47 7.66 24.52
N GLY A 211 -9.92 6.71 23.76
CA GLY A 211 -10.41 5.33 23.73
C GLY A 211 -10.36 4.67 25.11
N ALA A 212 -9.24 4.82 25.82
CA ALA A 212 -9.10 4.27 27.17
C ALA A 212 -10.07 4.91 28.18
N LEU A 213 -10.26 6.23 28.11
CA LEU A 213 -11.24 6.93 28.94
C LEU A 213 -12.66 6.44 28.62
N PHE A 214 -13.01 6.30 27.34
CA PHE A 214 -14.32 5.82 26.93
C PHE A 214 -14.59 4.40 27.43
N PHE A 215 -13.62 3.50 27.30
CA PHE A 215 -13.70 2.14 27.85
C PHE A 215 -13.93 2.13 29.38
N SER A 216 -13.24 3.01 30.12
CA SER A 216 -13.38 3.12 31.59
C SER A 216 -14.78 3.56 32.04
N LEU A 217 -15.59 4.15 31.17
CA LEU A 217 -16.98 4.52 31.50
C LEU A 217 -17.88 3.28 31.67
N PHE A 218 -17.54 2.18 30.99
CA PHE A 218 -18.29 0.93 30.98
C PHE A 218 -17.68 -0.10 31.96
N HIS A 219 -16.36 -0.06 32.16
CA HIS A 219 -15.62 -0.99 33.02
C HIS A 219 -15.09 -0.31 34.28
N ARG A 220 -16.00 0.25 35.10
CA ARG A 220 -15.62 1.00 36.32
C ARG A 220 -15.17 0.12 37.49
N SER A 221 -15.44 -1.18 37.42
CA SER A 221 -15.25 -2.12 38.52
C SER A 221 -14.13 -3.14 38.26
N ASP A 222 -13.61 -3.18 37.03
CA ASP A 222 -12.71 -4.21 36.56
C ASP A 222 -11.28 -3.68 36.40
N TYR A 223 -10.29 -4.52 36.74
CA TYR A 223 -8.87 -4.19 36.64
C TYR A 223 -8.26 -4.64 35.30
N THR A 224 -9.01 -4.55 34.21
CA THR A 224 -8.55 -4.97 32.88
C THR A 224 -7.55 -3.96 32.33
N LEU A 225 -6.33 -4.43 32.05
CA LEU A 225 -5.27 -3.60 31.47
C LEU A 225 -5.57 -3.33 29.99
N LEU A 226 -6.03 -2.13 29.66
CA LEU A 226 -6.24 -1.72 28.28
C LEU A 226 -5.01 -0.99 27.72
N VAL A 227 -4.43 -1.54 26.64
CA VAL A 227 -3.38 -0.87 25.88
C VAL A 227 -4.02 0.02 24.81
N GLY A 228 -4.02 1.34 25.01
CA GLY A 228 -4.67 2.33 24.14
C GLY A 228 -4.13 2.44 22.69
N ALA A 229 -3.22 1.56 22.26
CA ALA A 229 -2.66 1.56 20.91
C ALA A 229 -3.76 1.35 19.84
N SER A 230 -4.74 0.49 20.10
CA SER A 230 -5.85 0.24 19.16
C SER A 230 -6.83 1.42 19.08
N GLY A 231 -7.06 2.13 20.19
CA GLY A 231 -7.75 3.42 20.22
C GLY A 231 -7.01 4.49 19.39
N GLY A 232 -5.68 4.46 19.41
CA GLY A 232 -4.83 5.31 18.56
C GLY A 232 -5.03 5.05 17.07
N VAL A 233 -5.01 3.77 16.66
CA VAL A 233 -5.20 3.37 15.25
C VAL A 233 -6.60 3.73 14.75
N THR A 234 -7.63 3.45 15.56
CA THR A 234 -9.02 3.77 15.22
C THR A 234 -9.28 5.27 15.19
N GLY A 235 -8.60 6.07 16.01
CA GLY A 235 -8.63 7.53 15.88
C GLY A 235 -8.00 8.06 14.60
N LEU A 236 -6.91 7.44 14.12
CA LEU A 236 -6.37 7.76 12.79
C LEU A 236 -7.36 7.38 11.68
N LEU A 237 -8.09 6.28 11.82
CA LEU A 237 -9.16 5.91 10.88
C LEU A 237 -10.33 6.91 10.92
N GLY A 238 -10.70 7.40 12.10
CA GLY A 238 -11.70 8.46 12.27
C GLY A 238 -11.29 9.75 11.57
N ALA A 239 -10.03 10.14 11.71
CA ALA A 239 -9.45 11.27 10.99
C ALA A 239 -9.44 11.06 9.47
N LEU A 240 -9.20 9.82 9.00
CA LEU A 240 -9.20 9.48 7.57
C LEU A 240 -10.59 9.57 6.94
N ILE A 241 -11.65 9.11 7.63
CA ILE A 241 -13.04 9.17 7.15
C ILE A 241 -13.48 10.60 6.82
N ARG A 242 -12.90 11.59 7.51
CA ARG A 242 -13.15 13.01 7.30
C ARG A 242 -12.54 13.58 6.02
N PHE A 243 -11.75 12.82 5.27
CA PHE A 243 -11.17 13.30 4.02
C PHE A 243 -12.04 12.96 2.81
N GLY A 244 -12.52 14.01 2.15
CA GLY A 244 -13.30 13.93 0.92
C GLY A 244 -12.40 13.98 -0.31
N PHE A 245 -12.23 12.85 -0.96
CA PHE A 245 -11.51 12.75 -2.23
C PHE A 245 -12.49 13.02 -3.39
N ARG A 246 -12.45 14.22 -3.98
CA ARG A 246 -13.30 14.58 -5.13
C ARG A 246 -12.93 13.84 -6.42
N ARG A 247 -11.66 13.46 -6.56
CA ARG A 247 -11.06 12.69 -7.66
C ARG A 247 -9.88 11.87 -7.11
N PRO A 248 -9.44 10.79 -7.79
CA PRO A 248 -8.18 10.14 -7.44
C PRO A 248 -7.06 11.20 -7.38
N PRO A 249 -6.22 11.22 -6.33
CA PRO A 249 -5.15 12.21 -6.14
C PRO A 249 -4.18 12.33 -7.32
N VAL A 250 -4.20 11.34 -8.22
CA VAL A 250 -3.44 11.28 -9.46
C VAL A 250 -3.78 12.43 -10.45
N PHE A 251 -4.90 13.13 -10.29
CA PHE A 251 -5.38 14.12 -11.27
C PHE A 251 -5.40 15.58 -10.77
N THR A 252 -5.03 15.85 -9.51
CA THR A 252 -5.06 17.21 -8.94
C THR A 252 -4.04 17.36 -7.81
N ASP A 253 -3.33 18.49 -7.76
CA ASP A 253 -2.47 18.88 -6.62
C ASP A 253 -3.27 19.39 -5.40
N GLU A 254 -4.60 19.40 -5.49
CA GLU A 254 -5.47 19.87 -4.42
C GLU A 254 -5.52 18.86 -3.26
N PRO A 255 -5.23 19.29 -2.01
CA PRO A 255 -5.32 18.43 -0.85
C PRO A 255 -6.78 18.03 -0.61
N PRO A 256 -7.07 16.80 -0.14
CA PRO A 256 -8.45 16.36 0.09
C PRO A 256 -9.15 17.30 1.08
N HIS A 257 -10.40 17.67 0.77
CA HIS A 257 -11.16 18.56 1.64
C HIS A 257 -11.54 17.85 2.93
N LEU A 258 -11.54 18.60 4.03
CA LEU A 258 -12.03 18.11 5.30
C LEU A 258 -13.56 18.19 5.31
N LEU A 259 -14.23 17.06 5.16
CA LEU A 259 -15.69 16.95 5.17
C LEU A 259 -16.25 17.31 6.54
N GLY A 260 -17.47 17.86 6.61
CA GLY A 260 -18.17 18.10 7.88
C GLY A 260 -18.49 16.80 8.63
N LEU A 261 -18.70 16.87 9.95
CA LEU A 261 -18.99 15.70 10.80
C LEU A 261 -20.28 14.99 10.36
N PHE A 262 -21.25 15.77 9.90
CA PHE A 262 -22.56 15.28 9.46
C PHE A 262 -22.65 15.04 7.95
N HIS A 263 -21.51 15.00 7.25
CA HIS A 263 -21.51 14.67 5.83
C HIS A 263 -21.98 13.21 5.64
N PRO A 264 -22.87 12.90 4.67
CA PRO A 264 -23.44 11.55 4.51
C PRO A 264 -22.37 10.44 4.42
N THR A 265 -21.28 10.69 3.69
CA THR A 265 -20.15 9.76 3.59
C THR A 265 -19.45 9.54 4.93
N VAL A 266 -19.28 10.59 5.74
CA VAL A 266 -18.66 10.48 7.06
C VAL A 266 -19.55 9.63 7.96
N LEU A 267 -20.86 9.94 8.01
CA LEU A 267 -21.83 9.18 8.80
C LEU A 267 -21.90 7.70 8.37
N ALA A 268 -21.97 7.43 7.06
CA ALA A 268 -22.04 6.07 6.53
C ALA A 268 -20.80 5.24 6.87
N TRP A 269 -19.59 5.78 6.64
CA TRP A 269 -18.36 5.06 6.97
C TRP A 269 -18.15 4.92 8.48
N SER A 270 -18.49 5.93 9.28
CA SER A 270 -18.47 5.81 10.73
C SER A 270 -19.41 4.71 11.21
N ALA A 271 -20.63 4.62 10.66
CA ALA A 271 -21.58 3.56 11.00
C ALA A 271 -21.05 2.16 10.62
N VAL A 272 -20.45 2.02 9.43
CA VAL A 272 -19.83 0.75 9.00
C VAL A 272 -18.70 0.34 9.93
N ILE A 273 -17.78 1.26 10.26
CA ILE A 273 -16.64 0.94 11.12
C ILE A 273 -17.10 0.62 12.56
N ILE A 274 -18.07 1.36 13.10
CA ILE A 274 -18.65 1.06 14.41
C ILE A 274 -19.33 -0.32 14.39
N ALA A 275 -20.14 -0.61 13.36
CA ALA A 275 -20.81 -1.90 13.22
C ALA A 275 -19.80 -3.05 13.12
N LEU A 276 -18.71 -2.88 12.36
CA LEU A 276 -17.64 -3.87 12.27
C LEU A 276 -16.96 -4.11 13.62
N ASN A 277 -16.57 -3.05 14.34
CA ASN A 277 -15.94 -3.17 15.66
C ASN A 277 -16.85 -3.79 16.72
N VAL A 278 -18.15 -3.48 16.68
CA VAL A 278 -19.13 -4.13 17.56
C VAL A 278 -19.33 -5.60 17.15
N SER A 279 -19.38 -5.89 15.85
CA SER A 279 -19.58 -7.27 15.36
C SER A 279 -18.42 -8.20 15.71
N THR A 280 -17.18 -7.69 15.84
CA THR A 280 -16.03 -8.50 16.23
C THR A 280 -16.15 -9.07 17.64
N GLU A 281 -16.89 -8.42 18.54
CA GLU A 281 -17.22 -8.95 19.87
C GLU A 281 -18.16 -10.17 19.78
N PHE A 282 -19.19 -10.06 18.94
CA PHE A 282 -20.17 -11.14 18.72
C PHE A 282 -19.62 -12.31 17.88
N VAL A 283 -18.56 -12.08 17.09
CA VAL A 283 -17.91 -13.10 16.25
C VAL A 283 -16.69 -13.73 16.94
N GLY A 284 -15.96 -12.97 17.77
CA GLY A 284 -14.82 -13.46 18.54
C GLY A 284 -15.19 -14.60 19.49
N SER A 285 -16.39 -14.55 20.07
CA SER A 285 -16.97 -15.62 20.88
C SER A 285 -17.35 -16.89 20.11
N GLY A 286 -17.40 -16.85 18.76
CA GLY A 286 -17.85 -17.96 17.91
C GLY A 286 -16.77 -18.75 17.19
N PHE A 287 -15.53 -18.26 17.11
CA PHE A 287 -14.46 -18.85 16.29
C PHE A 287 -13.22 -19.35 17.07
N GLY A 288 -13.34 -19.55 18.38
CA GLY A 288 -12.28 -20.18 19.18
C GLY A 288 -11.04 -19.31 19.37
N ALA A 289 -11.13 -18.00 19.14
CA ALA A 289 -10.25 -17.06 19.81
C ALA A 289 -10.58 -17.13 21.31
N GLY A 290 -9.59 -17.40 22.16
CA GLY A 290 -9.80 -17.52 23.61
C GLY A 290 -10.39 -16.24 24.23
N ASP A 291 -10.68 -16.29 25.54
CA ASP A 291 -11.28 -15.24 26.42
C ASP A 291 -10.57 -13.86 26.44
N ALA A 292 -9.86 -13.46 25.37
CA ALA A 292 -9.39 -12.11 25.18
C ALA A 292 -10.56 -11.24 24.69
N ASP A 293 -11.31 -10.66 25.63
CA ASP A 293 -12.34 -9.66 25.36
C ASP A 293 -11.79 -8.55 24.46
N ILE A 294 -12.43 -8.32 23.32
CA ILE A 294 -12.02 -7.27 22.38
C ILE A 294 -12.64 -5.97 22.90
N ALA A 295 -11.80 -5.04 23.37
CA ALA A 295 -12.23 -3.74 23.87
C ALA A 295 -12.78 -2.81 22.76
N TRP A 296 -13.91 -3.18 22.17
CA TRP A 296 -14.57 -2.46 21.08
C TRP A 296 -14.96 -1.04 21.50
N GLU A 297 -15.22 -0.80 22.79
CA GLU A 297 -15.47 0.54 23.33
C GLU A 297 -14.26 1.44 23.15
N ALA A 298 -13.04 0.91 23.35
CA ALA A 298 -11.81 1.67 23.13
C ALA A 298 -11.64 2.04 21.65
N HIS A 299 -12.03 1.14 20.74
CA HIS A 299 -12.03 1.40 19.30
C HIS A 299 -13.05 2.47 18.91
N VAL A 300 -14.27 2.41 19.46
CA VAL A 300 -15.31 3.42 19.22
C VAL A 300 -14.91 4.77 19.78
N GLY A 301 -14.39 4.82 21.01
CA GLY A 301 -13.91 6.05 21.64
C GLY A 301 -12.77 6.70 20.86
N GLY A 302 -11.79 5.90 20.41
CA GLY A 302 -10.71 6.36 19.54
C GLY A 302 -11.22 6.93 18.22
N LEU A 303 -12.09 6.19 17.53
CA LEU A 303 -12.72 6.61 16.26
C LEU A 303 -13.48 7.95 16.38
N LEU A 304 -14.34 8.07 17.39
CA LEU A 304 -15.13 9.28 17.64
C LEU A 304 -14.23 10.47 17.95
N PHE A 305 -13.19 10.27 18.76
CA PHE A 305 -12.21 11.31 19.03
C PHE A 305 -11.50 11.75 17.74
N GLY A 306 -11.02 10.81 16.92
CA GLY A 306 -10.35 11.08 15.66
C GLY A 306 -11.18 11.91 14.66
N LEU A 307 -12.47 11.60 14.54
CA LEU A 307 -13.43 12.33 13.70
C LEU A 307 -13.52 13.81 14.05
N VAL A 308 -13.46 14.13 15.36
CA VAL A 308 -13.55 15.49 15.88
C VAL A 308 -12.18 16.17 15.87
N ALA A 309 -11.17 15.50 16.42
CA ALA A 309 -9.85 16.02 16.70
C ALA A 309 -9.12 16.47 15.43
N ILE A 310 -9.32 15.79 14.30
CA ILE A 310 -8.64 16.13 13.05
C ILE A 310 -8.84 17.60 12.62
N SER A 311 -9.97 18.21 12.98
CA SER A 311 -10.26 19.63 12.70
C SER A 311 -9.27 20.59 13.39
N PHE A 312 -8.76 20.21 14.55
CA PHE A 312 -7.79 20.98 15.34
C PHE A 312 -6.35 20.70 14.92
N PHE A 313 -6.09 19.52 14.38
CA PHE A 313 -4.79 19.12 13.86
C PHE A 313 -4.58 19.51 12.40
N ASP A 314 -5.62 20.02 11.73
CA ASP A 314 -5.59 20.46 10.33
C ASP A 314 -4.91 21.83 10.16
N PRO A 315 -3.75 21.91 9.46
CA PRO A 315 -3.02 23.15 9.24
C PRO A 315 -3.80 24.22 8.45
N PRO A 316 -3.65 25.52 8.77
CA PRO A 316 -4.34 26.62 8.07
C PRO A 316 -4.09 26.65 6.55
N ARG A 317 -2.90 26.22 6.10
CA ARG A 317 -2.53 26.16 4.67
C ARG A 317 -3.45 25.27 3.84
N PHE A 318 -4.14 24.34 4.48
CA PHE A 318 -5.04 23.41 3.81
C PHE A 318 -6.54 23.72 4.03
N ARG A 319 -6.87 24.79 4.79
CA ARG A 319 -8.25 25.24 5.05
C ARG A 319 -8.79 26.21 3.98
N ARG A 320 -7.96 26.63 3.03
CA ARG A 320 -8.27 27.69 2.04
C ARG A 320 -8.80 27.19 0.69
N PHE A 321 -9.15 25.91 0.56
CA PHE A 321 -9.70 25.32 -0.66
C PHE A 321 -10.97 24.53 -0.36
#